data_AF-A0A2U1PSJ4-F1
#
_entry.id   AF-A0A2U1PSJ4-F1
#
_cell.length_a   1.000
_cell.length_b   1.000
_cell.length_c   1.000
_cell.angle_alpha   90.00
_cell.angle_beta   90.00
_cell.angle_gamma   90.00
#
_symmetry.space_group_name_H-M   'P 1'
#
loop_
_entity.id
_entity.type
_entity.pdbx_description
1 polymer ?
#
loop_
_entity_poly.entity_id
_entity_poly.type
_entity_poly.pdbx_seq_one_letter_code
_entity_poly.pdbx_strand_id
1 'polypeptide(L)'
;MATSMNINQSSRNEPNITELKEACGSADLATCFKFLFKSDLTEEHGFLMRMGEERNQLRSKAEKFEATIREARFRGPFNDKAVDAIRCLEETHLRMLDRLQVLDGLLDETRDGIIEKGRHVKLMEFDEGLSDVE
;
A
#
# COMPACT_ATOMS: atom_id res chain seq x y z
N MET A 1 2.29 -24.24 -31.93
CA MET A 1 2.20 -25.26 -30.87
C MET A 1 2.19 -24.51 -29.55
N ALA A 2 1.06 -24.52 -28.85
CA ALA A 2 0.91 -23.83 -27.58
C ALA A 2 1.51 -24.72 -26.47
N THR A 3 2.65 -24.31 -25.93
CA THR A 3 3.20 -24.94 -24.73
C THR A 3 2.44 -24.43 -23.54
N SER A 4 1.43 -25.19 -23.11
CA SER A 4 0.75 -25.02 -21.84
C SER A 4 1.79 -25.07 -20.72
N MET A 5 2.10 -23.91 -20.12
CA MET A 5 2.88 -23.87 -18.90
C MET A 5 2.03 -24.47 -17.79
N ASN A 6 2.47 -25.65 -17.38
CA ASN A 6 1.99 -26.46 -16.29
C ASN A 6 1.89 -25.56 -15.04
N ILE A 7 0.66 -25.18 -14.67
CA ILE A 7 0.38 -24.55 -13.39
C ILE A 7 0.67 -25.64 -12.37
N ASN A 8 1.85 -25.58 -11.77
CA ASN A 8 2.21 -26.43 -10.66
C ASN A 8 1.42 -25.93 -9.43
N GLN A 9 0.12 -26.25 -9.41
CA GLN A 9 -0.76 -26.20 -8.24
C GLN A 9 -0.29 -27.27 -7.26
N SER A 10 0.87 -27.05 -6.64
CA SER A 10 1.45 -27.95 -5.65
C SER A 10 2.00 -27.14 -4.48
N SER A 11 1.07 -26.42 -3.84
CA SER A 11 1.05 -26.17 -2.38
C SER A 11 -0.38 -25.85 -1.92
N ARG A 12 -1.36 -26.64 -2.38
CA ARG A 12 -2.70 -26.76 -1.77
C ARG A 12 -2.61 -27.87 -0.71
N ASN A 13 -1.91 -27.63 0.40
CA ASN A 13 -1.91 -28.51 1.56
C ASN A 13 -2.61 -27.75 2.71
N GLU A 14 -3.72 -28.28 3.20
CA GLU A 14 -4.60 -27.73 4.25
C GLU A 14 -3.91 -27.55 5.63
N PRO A 15 -4.42 -26.73 6.59
CA PRO A 15 -5.09 -25.43 6.49
C PRO A 15 -4.36 -24.32 7.32
N ASN A 16 -4.48 -23.05 6.89
CA ASN A 16 -4.04 -21.81 7.58
C ASN A 16 -4.34 -21.80 9.10
N ILE A 17 -5.42 -22.46 9.53
CA ILE A 17 -5.85 -22.49 10.93
C ILE A 17 -4.83 -23.16 11.86
N THR A 18 -4.14 -24.23 11.45
CA THR A 18 -3.18 -24.90 12.34
C THR A 18 -1.96 -24.01 12.60
N GLU A 19 -1.39 -23.44 11.54
CA GLU A 19 -0.30 -22.46 11.63
C GLU A 19 -0.72 -21.23 12.44
N LEU A 20 -1.96 -20.77 12.26
CA LEU A 20 -2.49 -19.64 13.01
C LEU A 20 -2.65 -19.96 14.51
N LYS A 21 -3.12 -21.17 14.85
CA LYS A 21 -3.20 -21.63 16.25
C LYS A 21 -1.81 -21.73 16.87
N GLU A 22 -0.82 -22.24 16.13
CA GLU A 22 0.57 -22.32 16.56
C GLU A 22 1.18 -20.93 16.77
N ALA A 23 1.01 -20.01 15.81
CA ALA A 23 1.51 -18.64 15.89
C ALA A 23 0.84 -17.82 17.02
N CYS A 24 -0.47 -18.03 17.22
CA CYS A 24 -1.24 -17.38 18.28
C CYS A 24 -1.03 -18.04 19.65
N GLY A 25 -0.62 -19.31 19.70
CA GLY A 25 -0.53 -20.10 20.94
C GLY A 25 -1.90 -20.43 21.57
N SER A 26 -3.00 -20.36 20.80
CA SER A 26 -4.36 -20.61 21.28
C SER A 26 -5.07 -21.64 20.42
N ALA A 27 -5.88 -22.50 21.05
CA ALA A 27 -6.78 -23.39 20.33
C ALA A 27 -8.12 -22.72 19.97
N ASP A 28 -8.45 -21.61 20.63
CA ASP A 28 -9.64 -20.81 20.39
C ASP A 28 -9.51 -20.00 19.10
N LEU A 29 -10.46 -20.20 18.18
CA LEU A 29 -10.43 -19.60 16.85
C LEU A 29 -10.71 -18.10 16.88
N ALA A 30 -11.55 -17.61 17.81
CA ALA A 30 -11.81 -16.18 17.93
C ALA A 30 -10.53 -15.43 18.29
N THR A 31 -9.79 -15.95 19.28
CA THR A 31 -8.46 -15.45 19.67
C THR A 31 -7.48 -15.52 18.50
N CYS A 32 -7.45 -16.63 17.77
CA CYS A 32 -6.59 -16.80 16.59
C CYS A 32 -6.87 -15.78 15.49
N PHE A 33 -8.13 -15.57 15.12
CA PHE A 33 -8.49 -14.59 14.10
C PHE A 33 -8.22 -13.16 14.56
N LYS A 34 -8.47 -12.86 15.84
CA LYS A 34 -8.11 -11.56 16.42
C LYS A 34 -6.61 -11.30 16.34
N PHE A 35 -5.79 -12.30 16.63
CA PHE A 35 -4.33 -12.22 16.46
C PHE A 35 -3.95 -11.93 15.01
N LEU A 36 -4.54 -12.63 14.04
CA LEU A 36 -4.32 -12.40 12.62
C LEU A 36 -4.60 -10.95 12.21
N PHE A 37 -5.78 -10.42 12.54
CA PHE A 37 -6.15 -9.05 12.21
C PHE A 37 -5.27 -8.00 12.92
N LYS A 38 -4.82 -8.26 14.16
CA LYS A 38 -3.88 -7.36 14.86
C LYS A 38 -2.50 -7.35 14.23
N SER A 39 -2.00 -8.51 13.78
CA SER A 39 -0.74 -8.60 13.04
C SER A 39 -0.82 -7.81 11.75
N ASP A 40 -1.86 -8.06 10.96
CA ASP A 40 -2.12 -7.40 9.69
C ASP A 40 -2.29 -5.87 9.85
N LEU A 41 -3.02 -5.40 10.88
CA LEU A 41 -3.08 -3.96 11.21
C LEU A 41 -1.69 -3.34 11.46
N THR A 42 -0.82 -4.07 12.15
CA THR A 42 0.55 -3.60 12.43
C THR A 42 1.35 -3.49 11.13
N GLU A 43 1.20 -4.46 10.23
CA GLU A 43 1.81 -4.46 8.91
C GLU A 43 1.30 -3.30 8.04
N GLU A 44 0.00 -3.04 8.02
CA GLU A 44 -0.63 -1.95 7.28
C GLU A 44 -0.17 -0.57 7.78
N HIS A 45 -0.03 -0.37 9.09
CA HIS A 45 0.55 0.84 9.64
C HIS A 45 2.01 1.04 9.19
N GLY A 46 2.80 -0.04 9.19
CA GLY A 46 4.17 -0.02 8.68
C GLY A 46 4.25 0.24 7.16
N PHE A 47 3.30 -0.28 6.39
CA PHE A 47 3.16 -0.02 4.96
C PHE A 47 2.82 1.46 4.70
N LEU A 48 1.82 2.01 5.39
CA LEU A 48 1.40 3.40 5.28
C LEU A 48 2.55 4.38 5.56
N MET A 49 3.36 4.10 6.59
CA MET A 49 4.54 4.92 6.90
C MET A 49 5.57 4.91 5.77
N ARG A 50 5.91 3.72 5.25
CA ARG A 50 6.90 3.59 4.15
C ARG A 50 6.41 4.25 2.87
N MET A 51 5.17 3.98 2.46
CA MET A 51 4.60 4.55 1.25
C MET A 51 4.35 6.06 1.37
N GLY A 52 4.03 6.55 2.56
CA GLY A 52 3.93 7.98 2.84
C GLY A 52 5.26 8.72 2.62
N GLU A 53 6.37 8.11 3.03
CA GLU A 53 7.71 8.66 2.81
C GLU A 53 8.09 8.66 1.31
N GLU A 54 7.88 7.54 0.60
CA GLU A 54 8.07 7.45 -0.85
C GLU A 54 7.25 8.52 -1.60
N ARG A 55 5.99 8.73 -1.19
CA ARG A 55 5.13 9.78 -1.75
C ARG A 55 5.71 11.17 -1.52
N ASN A 56 6.26 11.45 -0.33
CA ASN A 56 6.87 12.75 -0.03
C ASN A 56 8.14 12.99 -0.86
N GLN A 57 8.98 11.97 -1.02
CA GLN A 57 10.19 12.06 -1.83
C GLN A 57 9.86 12.31 -3.31
N LEU A 58 8.88 11.58 -3.85
CA LEU A 58 8.41 11.78 -5.22
C LEU A 58 7.82 13.18 -5.41
N ARG A 59 7.05 13.69 -4.44
CA ARG A 59 6.47 15.04 -4.47
C ARG A 59 7.55 16.12 -4.50
N SER A 60 8.56 16.01 -3.61
CA SER A 60 9.68 16.95 -3.60
C SER A 60 10.45 16.95 -4.94
N LYS A 61 10.60 15.78 -5.57
CA LYS A 61 11.24 15.68 -6.89
C LYS A 61 10.39 16.34 -7.98
N ALA A 62 9.07 16.12 -7.98
CA ALA A 62 8.15 16.75 -8.94
C ALA A 62 8.18 18.29 -8.80
N GLU A 63 8.14 18.82 -7.57
CA GLU A 63 8.22 20.27 -7.30
C GLU A 63 9.52 20.89 -7.84
N LYS A 64 10.66 20.19 -7.71
CA LYS A 64 11.94 20.64 -8.29
C LYS A 64 11.91 20.66 -9.81
N PHE A 65 11.27 19.69 -10.44
CA PHE A 65 11.11 19.64 -11.90
C PHE A 65 10.21 20.80 -12.36
N GLU A 66 9.09 21.03 -11.69
CA GLU A 66 8.18 22.14 -11.97
C GLU A 66 8.90 23.51 -11.86
N ALA A 67 9.68 23.71 -10.79
CA ALA A 67 10.48 24.92 -10.62
C ALA A 67 11.48 25.12 -11.75
N THR A 68 12.19 24.06 -12.15
CA THR A 68 13.16 24.09 -13.25
C THR A 68 12.49 24.41 -14.60
N ILE A 69 11.34 23.80 -14.89
CA ILE A 69 10.54 24.07 -16.10
C ILE A 69 10.10 25.54 -16.13
N ARG A 70 9.58 26.06 -15.00
CA ARG A 70 9.15 27.47 -14.89
C ARG A 70 10.30 28.44 -15.15
N GLU A 71 11.46 28.18 -14.55
CA GLU A 71 12.65 29.01 -14.71
C GLU A 71 13.17 28.98 -16.17
N ALA A 72 13.23 27.81 -16.78
CA ALA A 72 13.64 27.66 -18.17
C ALA A 72 12.72 28.41 -19.14
N ARG A 73 11.42 28.50 -18.86
CA ARG A 73 10.49 29.31 -19.68
C ARG A 73 10.79 30.82 -19.62
N PHE A 74 11.38 31.31 -18.53
CA PHE A 74 11.63 32.74 -18.32
C PHE A 74 13.02 33.20 -18.81
N ARG A 75 14.03 32.33 -18.83
CA ARG A 75 15.44 32.69 -19.09
C ARG A 75 15.87 32.71 -20.58
N GLY A 76 14.95 32.52 -21.52
CA GLY A 76 15.27 32.35 -22.94
C GLY A 76 15.86 33.60 -23.63
N PRO A 77 16.49 33.43 -24.82
CA PRO A 77 16.36 32.26 -25.71
C PRO A 77 17.39 31.13 -25.48
N PHE A 78 17.00 29.91 -25.86
CA PHE A 78 17.82 28.70 -25.80
C PHE A 78 18.03 28.09 -27.19
N ASN A 79 19.05 27.23 -27.34
CA ASN A 79 19.22 26.42 -28.55
C ASN A 79 18.23 25.25 -28.60
N ASP A 80 18.05 24.66 -29.79
CA ASP A 80 17.07 23.59 -30.04
C ASP A 80 17.21 22.39 -29.11
N LYS A 81 18.45 21.96 -28.81
CA LYS A 81 18.69 20.83 -27.90
C LYS A 81 18.21 21.11 -26.48
N ALA A 82 18.38 22.34 -26.00
CA ALA A 82 17.89 22.74 -24.70
C ALA A 82 16.35 22.82 -24.68
N VAL A 83 15.72 23.23 -25.78
CA VAL A 83 14.25 23.18 -25.93
C VAL A 83 13.74 21.74 -25.86
N ASP A 84 14.38 20.81 -26.57
CA ASP A 84 14.00 19.38 -26.52
C ASP A 84 14.21 18.78 -25.12
N ALA A 85 15.29 19.15 -24.42
CA ALA A 85 15.50 18.72 -23.04
C ALA A 85 14.39 19.21 -22.08
N ILE A 86 13.88 20.43 -22.28
CA ILE A 86 12.74 20.95 -21.49
C ILE A 86 11.48 20.12 -21.76
N ARG A 87 11.21 19.72 -23.00
CA ARG A 87 10.07 18.85 -23.33
C ARG A 87 10.16 17.50 -22.63
N CYS A 88 11.33 16.85 -22.68
CA CYS A 88 11.56 15.60 -21.94
C CYS A 88 11.35 15.76 -20.43
N LEU A 89 11.74 16.91 -19.87
CA LEU A 89 11.54 17.24 -18.47
C LEU A 89 10.05 17.39 -18.12
N GLU A 90 9.28 18.06 -18.98
CA GLU A 90 7.83 18.20 -18.85
C GLU A 90 7.11 16.86 -18.90
N GLU A 91 7.45 15.99 -19.86
CA GLU A 91 6.91 14.63 -19.95
C GLU A 91 7.21 13.81 -18.69
N THR A 92 8.44 13.89 -18.18
CA THR A 92 8.84 13.19 -16.96
C THR A 92 8.10 13.73 -15.74
N HIS A 93 7.93 15.06 -15.64
CA HIS A 93 7.17 15.69 -14.57
C HIS A 93 5.70 15.22 -14.56
N LEU A 94 5.03 15.18 -15.71
CA LEU A 94 3.66 14.67 -15.83
C LEU A 94 3.55 13.22 -15.32
N ARG A 95 4.49 12.35 -15.68
CA ARG A 95 4.52 10.97 -15.19
C ARG A 95 4.74 10.87 -13.68
N MET A 96 5.45 11.82 -13.06
CA MET A 96 5.58 11.89 -11.60
C MET A 96 4.26 12.27 -10.94
N LEU A 97 3.52 13.22 -11.52
CA LEU A 97 2.19 13.60 -11.02
C LEU A 97 1.20 12.44 -11.10
N ASP A 98 1.17 11.69 -12.21
CA ASP A 98 0.33 10.49 -12.35
C ASP A 98 0.64 9.46 -11.25
N ARG A 99 1.93 9.22 -10.99
CA ARG A 99 2.37 8.29 -9.94
C ARG A 99 1.98 8.78 -8.54
N LEU A 100 2.06 10.09 -8.27
CA LEU A 100 1.60 10.67 -7.01
C LEU A 100 0.11 10.42 -6.80
N GLN A 101 -0.71 10.58 -7.84
CA GLN A 101 -2.15 10.31 -7.75
C GLN A 101 -2.44 8.84 -7.40
N VAL A 102 -1.71 7.91 -8.02
CA VAL A 102 -1.84 6.47 -7.70
C VAL A 102 -1.43 6.19 -6.26
N LEU A 103 -0.32 6.79 -5.79
CA LEU A 103 0.13 6.63 -4.41
C LEU A 103 -0.84 7.21 -3.39
N ASP A 104 -1.41 8.39 -3.67
CA ASP A 104 -2.40 9.00 -2.78
C ASP A 104 -3.66 8.13 -2.68
N GLY A 105 -4.16 7.59 -3.80
CA GLY A 105 -5.29 6.64 -3.78
C GLY A 105 -5.00 5.34 -3.03
N LEU A 106 -3.79 4.77 -3.19
CA LEU A 106 -3.37 3.58 -2.44
C LEU A 106 -3.29 3.85 -0.93
N LEU A 107 -2.75 5.01 -0.54
CA LEU A 107 -2.67 5.40 0.87
C LEU A 107 -4.04 5.62 1.50
N ASP A 108 -5.00 6.15 0.74
CA ASP A 108 -6.37 6.32 1.21
C ASP A 108 -7.08 4.97 1.40
N GLU A 109 -6.97 4.06 0.42
CA GLU A 109 -7.51 2.70 0.54
C GLU A 109 -6.91 1.95 1.74
N THR A 110 -5.59 2.06 1.94
CA THR A 110 -4.95 1.48 3.13
C THR A 110 -5.51 2.07 4.43
N ARG A 111 -5.76 3.38 4.50
CA ARG A 111 -6.36 4.00 5.70
C ARG A 111 -7.76 3.46 5.97
N ASP A 112 -8.59 3.37 4.94
CA ASP A 112 -9.95 2.84 5.06
C ASP A 112 -9.92 1.37 5.50
N GLY A 113 -9.02 0.58 4.93
CA GLY A 113 -8.76 -0.81 5.34
C GLY A 113 -8.31 -0.94 6.80
N ILE A 114 -7.46 -0.04 7.29
CA ILE A 114 -7.07 0.01 8.72
C ILE A 114 -8.29 0.29 9.61
N ILE A 115 -9.14 1.27 9.24
CA ILE A 115 -10.34 1.60 10.02
C ILE A 115 -11.30 0.40 10.02
N GLU A 116 -11.47 -0.26 8.88
CA GLU A 116 -12.27 -1.48 8.74
C GLU A 116 -11.77 -2.62 9.61
N LYS A 117 -10.49 -3.00 9.49
CA LYS A 117 -9.87 -4.05 10.29
C LYS A 117 -9.93 -3.74 11.79
N GLY A 118 -9.81 -2.46 12.17
CA GLY A 118 -10.02 -2.01 13.54
C GLY A 118 -11.43 -2.30 14.08
N ARG A 119 -12.47 -2.24 13.24
CA ARG A 119 -13.83 -2.66 13.60
C ARG A 119 -13.91 -4.19 13.74
N HIS A 120 -13.27 -4.95 12.87
CA HIS A 120 -13.22 -6.41 12.95
C HIS A 120 -12.60 -6.89 14.26
N VAL A 121 -11.47 -6.30 14.67
CA VAL A 121 -10.81 -6.63 15.95
C VAL A 121 -11.73 -6.36 17.15
N LYS A 122 -12.46 -5.24 17.14
CA LYS A 122 -13.43 -4.92 18.21
C LYS A 122 -14.57 -5.92 18.27
N LEU A 123 -15.10 -6.37 17.13
CA LEU A 123 -16.16 -7.40 17.12
C LEU A 123 -15.71 -8.70 17.80
N MET A 124 -14.44 -9.07 17.61
CA MET A 124 -13.83 -10.24 18.24
C MET A 124 -13.44 -10.05 19.71
N GLU A 125 -13.69 -8.87 20.29
CA GLU A 125 -13.50 -8.59 21.72
C GLU A 125 -14.77 -8.80 22.55
N PHE A 126 -15.95 -8.90 21.92
CA PHE A 126 -17.24 -8.90 22.62
C PHE A 126 -17.76 -10.29 23.09
N ASP A 127 -16.99 -11.36 22.94
CA ASP A 127 -17.43 -12.75 23.24
C ASP A 127 -16.94 -13.33 24.58
N GLU A 128 -16.58 -12.51 25.57
CA GLU A 128 -16.30 -12.99 26.95
C GLU A 128 -17.47 -12.79 27.94
N GLY A 129 -18.69 -12.45 27.48
CA GLY A 129 -19.72 -11.88 28.38
C GLY A 129 -21.15 -12.42 28.34
N LEU A 130 -21.51 -13.43 27.52
CA LEU A 130 -22.89 -13.92 27.44
C LEU A 130 -23.01 -15.45 27.39
N SER A 131 -22.19 -16.15 28.17
CA SER A 131 -22.56 -17.48 28.66
C SER A 131 -22.79 -17.40 30.16
N ASP A 132 -23.95 -16.89 30.56
CA ASP A 132 -24.74 -17.43 31.67
C ASP A 132 -26.09 -16.68 31.79
N VAL A 133 -27.11 -17.45 32.18
CA VAL A 133 -28.52 -17.11 32.47
C VAL A 133 -29.41 -17.05 31.21
N GLU A 134 -30.31 -18.01 30.92
CA GLU A 134 -31.21 -18.82 31.78
C GLU A 134 -31.38 -20.27 31.26
#